data_AF-A0A1B3LXR8-F1
#
_entry.id   AF-A0A1B3LXR8-F1
#
_cell.length_a   1.000
_cell.length_b   1.000
_cell.length_c   1.000
_cell.angle_alpha   90.00
_cell.angle_beta   90.00
_cell.angle_gamma   90.00
#
_symmetry.space_group_name_H-M   'P 1'
#
loop_
_entity.id
_entity.type
_entity.pdbx_description
1 polymer ?
#
loop_
_entity_poly.entity_id
_entity_poly.type
_entity_poly.pdbx_seq_one_letter_code
_entity_poly.pdbx_strand_id
1 'polypeptide(L)'
;MFGKEFAHIHPPSDGSLHMTLPPEIVPQVIENGWAELHPLAGQYGLPGNIVMVYGPRDDEELQVVCDLLTASHTAATSSEA
;
A
#
# COMPACT_ATOMS: atom_id res chain seq x y z
N MET A 1 10.23 1.09 -1.36
CA MET A 1 10.17 -0.33 -1.77
C MET A 1 11.23 -0.58 -2.82
N PHE A 2 12.13 -1.52 -2.55
CA PHE A 2 13.21 -1.89 -3.48
C PHE A 2 13.01 -3.33 -3.99
N GLY A 3 13.10 -3.54 -5.30
CA GLY A 3 12.98 -4.89 -5.90
C GLY A 3 11.57 -5.47 -5.81
N LYS A 4 11.44 -6.71 -5.30
CA LYS A 4 10.15 -7.44 -5.15
C LYS A 4 9.42 -7.15 -3.83
N GLU A 5 9.84 -6.13 -3.10
CA GLU A 5 9.16 -5.69 -1.88
C GLU A 5 7.84 -5.01 -2.27
N PHE A 6 6.71 -5.61 -1.90
CA PHE A 6 5.37 -5.10 -2.23
C PHE A 6 4.71 -4.39 -1.02
N ALA A 7 5.06 -4.77 0.20
CA ALA A 7 4.60 -4.10 1.41
C ALA A 7 5.51 -4.34 2.61
N HIS A 8 5.45 -3.44 3.61
CA HIS A 8 6.01 -3.66 4.95
C HIS A 8 5.22 -2.89 6.02
N ILE A 9 5.33 -3.31 7.28
CA ILE A 9 4.68 -2.67 8.43
C ILE A 9 5.50 -1.45 8.91
N HIS A 10 4.84 -0.33 9.19
CA HIS A 10 5.43 0.93 9.66
C HIS A 10 4.51 1.68 10.62
N PRO A 11 5.03 2.26 11.70
CA PRO A 11 5.85 1.57 12.69
C PRO A 11 5.10 0.34 13.26
N PRO A 12 5.81 -0.65 13.84
CA PRO A 12 5.16 -1.84 14.43
C PRO A 12 4.12 -1.54 15.52
N SER A 13 4.09 -0.31 16.04
CA SER A 13 3.21 0.13 17.13
C SER A 13 1.77 0.41 16.71
N ASP A 14 1.50 0.76 15.45
CA ASP A 14 0.14 1.05 14.97
C ASP A 14 -0.35 0.08 13.89
N GLY A 15 0.52 -0.79 13.40
CA GLY A 15 0.17 -1.81 12.41
C GLY A 15 -0.11 -1.24 11.02
N SER A 16 0.17 0.04 10.77
CA SER A 16 0.04 0.63 9.43
C SER A 16 1.11 0.08 8.50
N LEU A 17 0.88 0.19 7.19
CA LEU A 17 1.70 -0.46 6.19
C LEU A 17 2.06 0.50 5.07
N HIS A 18 3.32 0.48 4.65
CA HIS A 18 3.67 1.01 3.34
C HIS A 18 3.51 -0.07 2.29
N MET A 19 2.80 0.24 1.21
CA MET A 19 2.62 -0.66 0.07
C MET A 19 2.45 0.12 -1.23
N THR A 20 2.83 -0.50 -2.35
CA THR A 20 2.65 0.06 -3.69
C THR A 20 1.41 -0.57 -4.29
N LEU A 21 0.39 0.26 -4.56
CA LEU A 21 -0.89 -0.19 -5.13
C LEU A 21 -0.95 0.10 -6.63
N PRO A 22 -1.75 -0.63 -7.42
CA PRO A 22 -2.05 -0.24 -8.79
C PRO A 22 -2.46 1.24 -8.87
N PRO A 23 -1.82 2.07 -9.71
CA PRO A 23 -2.06 3.53 -9.73
C PRO A 23 -3.54 3.91 -9.86
N GLU A 24 -4.32 3.10 -10.56
CA GLU A 24 -5.74 3.29 -10.82
C GLU A 24 -6.63 3.18 -9.57
N ILE A 25 -6.22 2.43 -8.54
CA ILE A 25 -7.01 2.29 -7.31
C ILE A 25 -6.62 3.30 -6.22
N VAL A 26 -5.41 3.88 -6.30
CA VAL A 26 -4.88 4.79 -5.27
C VAL A 26 -5.85 5.93 -4.91
N PRO A 27 -6.45 6.66 -5.87
CA PRO A 27 -7.35 7.76 -5.54
C PRO A 27 -8.55 7.31 -4.68
N GLN A 28 -9.14 6.16 -5.03
CA GLN A 28 -10.31 5.64 -4.34
C GLN A 28 -9.97 5.13 -2.93
N VAL A 29 -8.81 4.49 -2.76
CA VAL A 29 -8.35 4.04 -1.44
C VAL A 29 -8.12 5.23 -0.50
N ILE A 30 -7.54 6.33 -1.00
CA ILE A 30 -7.36 7.57 -0.23
C ILE A 30 -8.69 8.24 0.06
N GLU A 31 -9.57 8.38 -0.93
CA GLU A 31 -10.89 9.01 -0.78
C GLU A 31 -11.77 8.28 0.25
N ASN A 32 -11.68 6.95 0.30
CA ASN A 32 -12.37 6.12 1.28
C ASN A 32 -11.72 6.15 2.68
N GLY A 33 -10.63 6.90 2.87
CA GLY A 33 -9.97 7.08 4.17
C GLY A 33 -9.11 5.90 4.62
N TRP A 34 -8.72 4.99 3.72
CA TRP A 34 -7.89 3.83 4.06
C TRP A 34 -6.39 4.12 4.02
N ALA A 35 -5.99 5.15 3.27
CA ALA A 35 -4.58 5.43 3.06
C ALA A 35 -4.27 6.91 2.87
N GLU A 36 -3.00 7.25 3.06
CA GLU A 36 -2.41 8.51 2.66
C GLU A 36 -1.34 8.25 1.59
N LEU A 37 -1.17 9.20 0.66
CA LEU A 37 -0.02 9.15 -0.24
C LEU A 37 1.26 9.32 0.58
N HIS A 38 2.26 8.48 0.33
CA HIS A 38 3.53 8.62 1.03
C HIS A 38 4.15 10.01 0.74
N PRO A 39 4.65 10.76 1.74
CA PRO A 39 5.15 12.12 1.55
C PRO A 39 6.27 12.26 0.50
N LEU A 40 7.01 11.17 0.28
CA LEU A 40 8.11 11.07 -0.67
C LEU A 40 7.74 10.27 -1.95
N ALA A 41 6.46 10.05 -2.23
CA ALA A 41 6.02 9.35 -3.44
C ALA A 41 6.62 10.00 -4.71
N GLY A 42 7.21 9.18 -5.57
CA GLY A 42 7.90 9.65 -6.79
C GLY A 42 9.24 10.37 -6.56
N GLN A 43 9.71 10.46 -5.32
CA GLN A 43 10.99 11.06 -4.95
C GLN A 43 12.01 9.98 -4.57
N TYR A 44 13.30 10.26 -4.76
CA TYR A 44 14.41 9.40 -4.31
C TYR A 44 14.33 7.92 -4.79
N GLY A 45 13.72 7.68 -5.96
CA GLY A 45 13.52 6.33 -6.51
C GLY A 45 12.35 5.55 -5.90
N LEU A 46 11.51 6.20 -5.08
CA LEU A 46 10.27 5.60 -4.61
C LEU A 46 9.19 5.62 -5.72
N PRO A 47 8.35 4.57 -5.79
CA PRO A 47 7.20 4.57 -6.70
C PRO A 47 6.30 5.79 -6.48
N GLY A 48 5.70 6.32 -7.55
CA GLY A 48 4.75 7.45 -7.45
C GLY A 48 3.42 7.09 -6.77
N ASN A 49 3.14 5.80 -6.66
CA ASN A 49 1.92 5.17 -6.16
C ASN A 49 2.15 4.42 -4.84
N ILE A 50 3.23 4.74 -4.11
CA ILE A 50 3.41 4.25 -2.74
C ILE A 50 2.51 5.01 -1.78
N VAL A 51 1.78 4.26 -0.95
CA VAL A 51 0.86 4.78 0.06
C VAL A 51 1.21 4.25 1.45
N MET A 52 0.71 4.92 2.49
CA MET A 52 0.59 4.39 3.84
C MET A 52 -0.87 3.99 4.06
N VAL A 53 -1.14 2.69 4.25
CA VAL A 53 -2.45 2.16 4.62
C VAL A 53 -2.52 2.08 6.14
N TYR A 54 -3.60 2.56 6.76
CA TYR A 54 -3.78 2.50 8.21
C TYR A 54 -3.86 1.06 8.72
N GLY A 55 -3.37 0.83 9.94
CA GLY A 55 -3.44 -0.49 10.57
C GLY A 55 -4.89 -0.88 10.88
N PRO A 56 -5.27 -2.16 10.65
CA PRO A 56 -6.63 -2.63 10.92
C PRO A 56 -6.89 -2.74 12.42
N ARG A 57 -8.10 -2.39 12.85
CA ARG A 57 -8.52 -2.41 14.27
C ARG A 57 -9.38 -3.62 14.64
N ASP A 58 -9.98 -4.27 13.64
CA ASP A 58 -10.82 -5.44 13.77
C ASP A 58 -10.70 -6.36 12.54
N ASP A 59 -11.43 -7.48 12.55
CA ASP A 59 -11.38 -8.50 11.50
C ASP A 59 -11.95 -8.01 10.15
N GLU A 60 -12.90 -7.07 10.17
CA GLU A 60 -13.49 -6.51 8.94
C GLU A 60 -12.48 -5.59 8.25
N GLU A 61 -11.81 -4.72 9.01
CA GLU A 61 -10.74 -3.88 8.50
C GLU A 61 -9.52 -4.70 8.07
N LEU A 62 -9.21 -5.77 8.80
CA LEU A 62 -8.13 -6.68 8.44
C LEU A 62 -8.38 -7.30 7.08
N GLN A 63 -9.62 -7.67 6.75
CA GLN A 63 -9.96 -8.18 5.43
C GLN A 63 -9.70 -7.15 4.33
N VAL A 64 -10.07 -5.88 4.55
CA VAL A 64 -9.79 -4.80 3.59
C VAL A 64 -8.29 -4.61 3.38
N VAL A 65 -7.51 -4.60 4.47
CA VAL A 65 -6.04 -4.47 4.39
C VAL A 65 -5.42 -5.67 3.67
N CYS A 66 -5.94 -6.89 3.89
CA CYS A 66 -5.53 -8.10 3.17
C CYS A 66 -5.83 -8.03 1.67
N ASP A 67 -6.96 -7.45 1.28
CA ASP A 67 -7.32 -7.27 -0.14
C ASP A 67 -6.36 -6.27 -0.82
N LEU A 68 -6.02 -5.16 -0.14
CA LEU A 68 -5.02 -4.19 -0.62
C LEU A 68 -3.62 -4.79 -0.71
N LEU A 69 -3.22 -5.59 0.28
CA LEU A 69 -1.96 -6.35 0.25
C LEU A 69 -1.91 -7.31 -0.93
N THR A 70 -3.02 -8.00 -1.22
CA THR A 70 -3.13 -8.92 -2.36
C THR A 70 -3.01 -8.17 -3.69
N ALA A 71 -3.64 -7.00 -3.81
CA ALA A 71 -3.50 -6.13 -4.97
C ALA A 71 -2.04 -5.66 -5.16
N SER A 72 -1.39 -5.27 -4.08
CA SER A 72 0.02 -4.87 -4.10
C SER A 72 0.95 -6.02 -4.51
N HIS A 73 0.78 -7.19 -3.92
CA HIS A 73 1.53 -8.39 -4.29
C HIS A 73 1.32 -8.78 -5.75
N THR A 74 0.08 -8.71 -6.24
CA THR A 74 -0.26 -8.98 -7.64
C THR A 74 0.45 -7.98 -8.56
N ALA A 75 0.40 -6.68 -8.26
CA ALA A 75 1.12 -5.67 -9.05
C ALA A 75 2.64 -5.90 -9.07
N ALA A 76 3.23 -6.36 -7.97
CA ALA A 76 4.67 -6.63 -7.88
C ALA A 76 5.11 -7.94 -8.57
N THR A 77 4.18 -8.87 -8.83
CA THR A 77 4.48 -10.20 -9.38
C THR A 77 3.94 -10.43 -10.79
N SER A 78 2.93 -9.66 -11.19
CA SER A 78 2.50 -9.56 -12.58
C SER A 78 3.63 -8.99 -13.41
N SER A 79 4.11 -9.78 -14.37
CA SER A 79 5.07 -9.34 -15.36
C SER A 79 4.39 -8.36 -16.32
N GLU A 80 4.40 -7.07 -16.00
CA GLU A 80 4.28 -6.06 -17.05
C GLU A 80 5.65 -5.98 -17.75
N ALA A 81 5.63 -6.39 -19.03
CA ALA A 81 6.73 -6.29 -19.98
C ALA A 81 6.87 -4.86 -20.52
#